data_AF-A0A1E4SVG5-F1
#
_entry.id   AF-A0A1E4SVG5-F1
#
_cell.length_a   1.000
_cell.length_b   1.000
_cell.length_c   1.000
_cell.angle_alpha   90.00
_cell.angle_beta   90.00
_cell.angle_gamma   90.00
#
_symmetry.space_group_name_H-M   'P 1'
#
loop_
_entity.id
_entity.type
_entity.pdbx_description
1 polymer ?
#
loop_
_entity_poly.entity_id
_entity_poly.type
_entity_poly.pdbx_seq_one_letter_code
_entity_poly.pdbx_strand_id
1 'polypeptide(L)'
;MSEKIFTFAHDCTFNIVSAPCGILSLMVQLNNSNILGIGSSYGSSTICIKDAHIYYTDKNEFLLHGAGETNNLFKILIYNEPDSENIRVDFHKLQPSNENDDEKWKEMYNLDALGSPDSDNGVVELIDVYLDKLEASSNIPDLVLIGKIPDGCPKTIDTTTGILLFKELE
;
A
#
# COMPACT_ATOMS: atom_id res chain seq x y z
N MET A 1 12.82 -20.81 -2.60
CA MET A 1 12.13 -19.51 -2.69
C MET A 1 11.29 -19.56 -3.95
N SER A 2 9.98 -19.41 -3.84
CA SER A 2 9.10 -19.27 -5.01
C SER A 2 9.21 -17.83 -5.52
N GLU A 3 9.80 -17.66 -6.70
CA GLU A 3 9.87 -16.37 -7.40
C GLU A 3 8.52 -16.11 -8.07
N LYS A 4 7.84 -15.01 -7.71
CA LYS A 4 6.57 -14.61 -8.37
C LYS A 4 6.94 -13.91 -9.68
N ILE A 5 6.38 -14.39 -10.79
CA ILE A 5 6.60 -13.81 -12.13
C ILE A 5 5.48 -12.81 -12.40
N PHE A 6 5.83 -11.53 -12.51
CA PHE A 6 4.88 -10.48 -12.89
C PHE A 6 4.64 -10.50 -14.40
N THR A 7 3.36 -10.48 -14.81
CA THR A 7 2.95 -10.65 -16.21
C THR A 7 2.61 -9.33 -16.88
N PHE A 8 2.24 -8.33 -16.08
CA PHE A 8 1.78 -7.03 -16.55
C PHE A 8 2.56 -5.91 -15.87
N ALA A 9 2.61 -4.76 -16.54
CA ALA A 9 3.17 -3.52 -16.03
C ALA A 9 2.23 -2.35 -16.38
N HIS A 10 2.17 -1.34 -15.52
CA HIS A 10 1.38 -0.13 -15.75
C HIS A 10 2.14 1.11 -15.31
N ASP A 11 2.09 2.16 -16.13
CA ASP A 11 2.78 3.42 -15.85
C ASP A 11 2.08 4.18 -14.73
N CYS A 12 2.85 4.72 -13.79
CA CYS A 12 2.29 5.41 -12.65
C CYS A 12 3.19 6.55 -12.15
N THR A 13 2.58 7.45 -11.39
CA THR A 13 3.29 8.43 -10.58
C THR A 13 3.26 7.99 -9.12
N PHE A 14 4.41 7.97 -8.46
CA PHE A 14 4.54 7.69 -7.04
C PHE A 14 5.05 8.93 -6.29
N ASN A 15 4.32 9.33 -5.25
CA ASN A 15 4.67 10.47 -4.42
C ASN A 15 4.82 10.04 -2.96
N ILE A 16 5.90 10.51 -2.35
CA ILE A 16 6.15 10.45 -0.92
C ILE A 16 6.24 11.90 -0.46
N VAL A 17 5.41 12.30 0.50
CA VAL A 17 5.43 13.66 1.06
C VAL A 17 5.57 13.56 2.57
N SER A 18 6.68 14.06 3.10
CA SER A 18 6.93 14.06 4.54
C SER A 18 6.31 15.28 5.20
N ALA A 19 5.47 15.03 6.21
CA ALA A 19 5.14 16.05 7.19
C ALA A 19 6.33 16.28 8.14
N PRO A 20 6.43 17.44 8.81
CA PRO A 20 7.50 17.71 9.78
C PRO A 20 7.58 16.72 10.95
N CYS A 21 6.48 16.04 11.28
CA CYS A 21 6.41 15.04 12.35
C CYS A 21 6.94 13.64 11.93
N GLY A 22 7.44 13.49 10.70
CA GLY A 22 7.93 12.22 10.17
C GLY A 22 6.83 11.31 9.60
N ILE A 23 5.57 11.75 9.56
CA ILE A 23 4.52 11.00 8.86
C ILE A 23 4.66 11.27 7.36
N LEU A 24 4.80 10.20 6.59
CA LEU A 24 4.81 10.22 5.14
C LEU A 24 3.40 9.99 4.62
N SER A 25 2.92 10.90 3.77
CA SER A 25 1.78 10.64 2.90
C SER A 25 2.27 9.98 1.62
N LEU A 26 1.65 8.87 1.25
CA LEU A 26 2.01 8.09 0.07
C LEU A 26 0.87 8.15 -0.95
N MET A 27 1.21 8.37 -2.20
CA MET A 27 0.23 8.41 -3.29
C MET A 27 0.76 7.70 -4.52
N VAL A 28 0.02 6.71 -5.01
CA VAL A 28 0.28 6.01 -6.28
C VAL A 28 -0.85 6.32 -7.24
N GLN A 29 -0.57 7.05 -8.31
CA GLN A 29 -1.55 7.34 -9.35
C GLN A 29 -1.25 6.50 -10.59
N LEU A 30 -2.15 5.59 -10.95
CA LEU A 30 -2.02 4.79 -12.16
C LEU A 30 -2.46 5.63 -13.38
N ASN A 31 -1.56 5.85 -14.33
CA ASN A 31 -1.79 6.73 -15.47
C ASN A 31 -2.94 6.21 -16.33
N ASN A 32 -3.78 7.09 -16.88
CA ASN A 32 -4.94 6.74 -17.71
C ASN A 32 -5.91 5.73 -17.06
N SER A 33 -6.04 5.78 -15.73
CA SER A 33 -7.01 4.98 -14.98
C SER A 33 -7.66 5.83 -13.88
N ASN A 34 -8.77 5.34 -13.35
CA ASN A 34 -9.45 5.94 -12.20
C ASN A 34 -8.94 5.35 -10.87
N ILE A 35 -7.84 4.60 -10.87
CA ILE A 35 -7.31 3.94 -9.68
C ILE A 35 -6.28 4.84 -8.99
N LEU A 36 -6.48 5.07 -7.69
CA LEU A 36 -5.60 5.84 -6.82
C LEU A 36 -5.23 5.03 -5.57
N GLY A 37 -3.94 4.90 -5.34
CA GLY A 37 -3.37 4.37 -4.10
C GLY A 37 -3.10 5.51 -3.13
N ILE A 38 -3.63 5.42 -1.91
CA ILE A 38 -3.37 6.36 -0.82
C ILE A 38 -2.89 5.59 0.39
N GLY A 39 -1.80 6.04 0.98
CA GLY A 39 -1.21 5.37 2.13
C GLY A 39 -0.46 6.30 3.05
N SER A 40 0.06 5.72 4.13
CA SER A 40 0.92 6.39 5.07
C SER A 40 2.05 5.50 5.53
N SER A 41 3.12 6.15 5.96
CA SER A 41 4.32 5.52 6.50
C SER A 41 5.06 6.50 7.42
N TYR A 42 6.18 6.10 8.00
CA TYR A 42 6.97 6.94 8.90
C TYR A 42 8.41 7.10 8.43
N GLY A 43 8.83 8.30 8.08
CA GLY A 43 10.17 8.60 7.58
C GLY A 43 10.32 10.08 7.28
N SER A 44 11.40 10.46 6.60
CA SER A 44 11.78 11.87 6.37
C SER A 44 11.82 12.28 4.89
N SER A 45 11.58 11.33 3.99
CA SER A 45 11.76 11.54 2.55
C SER A 45 10.58 12.25 1.91
N THR A 46 10.86 13.21 1.03
CA THR A 46 9.87 13.83 0.13
C THR A 46 10.35 13.72 -1.31
N ILE A 47 9.65 12.92 -2.12
CA ILE A 47 10.04 12.57 -3.49
C ILE A 47 8.79 12.44 -4.38
N CYS A 48 8.88 12.93 -5.61
CA CYS A 48 7.88 12.76 -6.65
C CYS A 48 8.51 12.02 -7.84
N ILE A 49 8.03 10.82 -8.14
CA ILE A 49 8.52 9.96 -9.23
C ILE A 49 7.42 9.87 -10.27
N LYS A 50 7.67 10.36 -11.48
CA LYS A 50 6.64 10.47 -12.54
C LYS A 50 6.69 9.34 -13.57
N ASP A 51 7.82 8.64 -13.62
CA ASP A 51 8.18 7.60 -14.58
C ASP A 51 8.36 6.25 -13.86
N ALA A 52 7.42 5.92 -12.97
CA ALA A 52 7.41 4.64 -12.28
C ALA A 52 6.54 3.62 -13.03
N HIS A 53 6.83 2.34 -12.82
CA HIS A 53 6.02 1.24 -13.30
C HIS A 53 5.60 0.35 -12.12
N ILE A 54 4.33 -0.03 -12.08
CA ILE A 54 3.82 -1.05 -11.17
C ILE A 54 3.62 -2.36 -11.92
N TYR A 55 4.17 -3.43 -11.37
CA TYR A 55 4.18 -4.79 -11.92
C TYR A 55 3.22 -5.66 -11.12
N TYR A 56 2.43 -6.46 -11.82
CA TYR A 56 1.37 -7.30 -11.25
C TYR A 56 1.10 -8.53 -12.11
N THR A 57 0.38 -9.49 -11.55
CA THR A 57 0.00 -10.76 -12.19
C THR A 57 -1.45 -10.79 -12.67
N ASP A 58 -2.35 -10.07 -12.00
CA ASP A 58 -3.74 -9.93 -12.40
C ASP A 58 -4.17 -8.47 -12.24
N LYS A 59 -4.89 -7.91 -13.22
CA LYS A 59 -5.42 -6.53 -13.18
C LYS A 59 -6.35 -6.30 -12.01
N ASN A 60 -6.92 -7.38 -11.49
CA ASN A 60 -7.78 -7.37 -10.32
C ASN A 60 -6.96 -7.48 -9.02
N GLU A 61 -5.64 -7.42 -9.06
CA GLU A 61 -4.85 -7.35 -7.82
C GLU A 61 -4.96 -5.98 -7.15
N PHE A 62 -5.27 -4.91 -7.90
CA PHE A 62 -5.49 -3.57 -7.35
C PHE A 62 -6.84 -3.43 -6.62
N LEU A 63 -7.88 -4.12 -7.07
CA LEU A 63 -9.27 -4.00 -6.57
C LEU A 63 -9.74 -5.32 -5.95
N LEU A 64 -10.58 -5.31 -4.91
CA LEU A 64 -11.14 -6.57 -4.40
C LEU A 64 -12.10 -7.14 -5.46
N HIS A 65 -12.04 -8.46 -5.69
CA HIS A 65 -13.03 -9.15 -6.50
C HIS A 65 -14.18 -9.62 -5.61
N GLY A 66 -15.27 -8.86 -5.61
CA GLY A 66 -16.55 -9.18 -4.99
C GLY A 66 -17.53 -8.05 -5.28
N ALA A 67 -18.76 -8.38 -5.66
CA ALA A 67 -19.77 -7.39 -5.96
C ALA A 67 -20.03 -6.49 -4.73
N GLY A 68 -19.46 -5.28 -4.75
CA GLY A 68 -19.69 -4.24 -3.72
C GLY A 68 -18.52 -3.87 -2.82
N GLU A 69 -17.31 -4.42 -3.00
CA GLU A 69 -16.16 -4.16 -2.10
C GLU A 69 -14.95 -3.66 -2.88
N THR A 70 -14.52 -2.42 -2.61
CA THR A 70 -13.68 -1.64 -3.54
C THR A 70 -12.22 -1.44 -3.14
N ASN A 71 -11.74 -2.04 -2.05
CA ASN A 71 -10.50 -1.55 -1.41
C ASN A 71 -9.55 -2.70 -0.97
N ASN A 72 -8.43 -2.91 -1.68
CA ASN A 72 -7.34 -3.79 -1.21
C ASN A 72 -6.34 -2.98 -0.36
N LEU A 73 -6.11 -3.43 0.87
CA LEU A 73 -5.04 -2.90 1.72
C LEU A 73 -3.76 -3.68 1.57
N PHE A 74 -2.67 -2.94 1.53
CA PHE A 74 -1.34 -3.47 1.38
C PHE A 74 -0.46 -3.00 2.53
N LYS A 75 0.24 -3.95 3.14
CA LYS A 75 1.51 -3.65 3.80
C LYS A 75 2.51 -3.36 2.68
N ILE A 76 3.21 -2.25 2.80
CA ILE A 76 4.21 -1.87 1.80
C ILE A 76 5.60 -1.78 2.42
N LEU A 77 6.63 -2.13 1.66
CA LEU A 77 8.02 -1.92 1.99
C LEU A 77 8.66 -1.05 0.91
N ILE A 78 9.18 0.10 1.31
CA ILE A 78 9.82 1.09 0.43
C ILE A 78 11.31 1.05 0.71
N TYR A 79 12.13 0.84 -0.32
CA TYR A 79 13.59 0.78 -0.18
C TYR A 79 14.30 1.10 -1.50
N ASN A 80 15.60 1.39 -1.42
CA ASN A 80 16.44 1.49 -2.61
C ASN A 80 16.70 0.11 -3.21
N GLU A 81 16.44 -0.03 -4.51
CA GLU A 81 16.82 -1.25 -5.21
C GLU A 81 18.36 -1.37 -5.26
N PRO A 82 18.94 -2.49 -4.81
CA PRO A 82 20.38 -2.68 -4.74
C PRO A 82 21.07 -2.36 -6.07
N ASP A 83 22.21 -1.69 -6.00
CA ASP A 83 23.05 -1.35 -7.16
C ASP A 83 22.33 -0.54 -8.26
N SER A 84 21.25 0.17 -7.92
CA SER A 84 20.48 1.02 -8.83
C SER A 84 20.20 2.42 -8.26
N GLU A 85 19.77 3.34 -9.12
CA GLU A 85 19.19 4.63 -8.69
C GLU A 85 17.66 4.56 -8.52
N ASN A 86 17.12 3.35 -8.44
CA ASN A 86 15.68 3.13 -8.35
C ASN A 86 15.24 3.00 -6.90
N ILE A 87 14.03 3.47 -6.65
CA ILE A 87 13.23 3.01 -5.53
C ILE A 87 12.47 1.76 -5.96
N ARG A 88 12.31 0.84 -5.01
CA ARG A 88 11.39 -0.27 -5.12
C ARG A 88 10.39 -0.21 -3.97
N VAL A 89 9.12 -0.45 -4.31
CA VAL A 89 8.03 -0.59 -3.36
C VAL A 89 7.40 -1.95 -3.54
N ASP A 90 7.50 -2.78 -2.52
CA ASP A 90 6.88 -4.09 -2.48
C ASP A 90 5.53 -3.97 -1.77
N PHE A 91 4.46 -4.46 -2.40
CA PHE A 91 3.11 -4.44 -1.86
C PHE A 91 2.70 -5.86 -1.49
N HIS A 92 2.33 -6.07 -0.23
CA HIS A 92 1.90 -7.36 0.31
C HIS A 92 0.42 -7.24 0.68
N LYS A 93 -0.44 -7.97 -0.02
CA LYS A 93 -1.88 -7.91 0.20
C LYS A 93 -2.19 -8.44 1.60
N LEU A 94 -2.95 -7.66 2.35
CA LEU A 94 -3.49 -8.08 3.63
C LEU A 94 -4.83 -8.75 3.35
N GLN A 95 -4.82 -10.07 3.16
CA GLN A 95 -6.03 -10.84 2.90
C GLN A 95 -6.76 -11.22 4.19
N PRO A 96 -8.10 -11.21 4.19
CA PRO A 96 -8.88 -11.76 5.27
C PRO A 96 -8.60 -13.26 5.44
N SER A 97 -8.45 -13.74 6.68
CA SER A 97 -8.19 -15.16 6.94
C SER A 97 -9.47 -16.00 6.95
N ASN A 98 -10.62 -15.42 7.32
CA ASN A 98 -11.93 -16.09 7.42
C ASN A 98 -13.09 -15.09 7.17
N GLU A 99 -14.29 -15.58 6.83
CA GLU A 99 -15.50 -14.75 6.57
C GLU A 99 -15.91 -13.85 7.75
N ASN A 100 -15.72 -14.26 9.01
CA ASN A 100 -16.01 -13.41 10.17
C ASN A 100 -15.00 -12.26 10.35
N ASP A 101 -13.76 -12.44 9.85
CA ASP A 101 -12.77 -11.37 9.88
C ASP A 101 -13.09 -10.32 8.83
N ASP A 102 -13.83 -10.67 7.76
CA ASP A 102 -14.19 -9.74 6.67
C ASP A 102 -15.05 -8.58 7.16
N GLU A 103 -16.02 -8.81 8.05
CA GLU A 103 -16.88 -7.73 8.55
C GLU A 103 -16.10 -6.73 9.40
N LYS A 104 -15.28 -7.21 10.34
CA LYS A 104 -14.42 -6.34 11.15
C LYS A 104 -13.32 -5.67 10.33
N TRP A 105 -12.77 -6.38 9.34
CA TRP A 105 -11.78 -5.84 8.42
C TRP A 105 -12.36 -4.69 7.58
N LYS A 106 -13.64 -4.79 7.20
CA LYS A 106 -14.36 -3.71 6.50
C LYS A 106 -14.50 -2.45 7.36
N GLU A 107 -14.71 -2.61 8.67
CA GLU A 107 -14.80 -1.48 9.61
C GLU A 107 -13.50 -0.68 9.67
N MET A 108 -12.34 -1.31 9.46
CA MET A 108 -11.05 -0.61 9.46
C MET A 108 -10.93 0.44 8.33
N TYR A 109 -11.67 0.28 7.23
CA TYR A 109 -11.72 1.26 6.14
C TYR A 109 -12.69 2.41 6.39
N ASN A 110 -13.53 2.30 7.42
CA ASN A 110 -14.57 3.27 7.75
C ASN A 110 -14.17 4.07 8.99
N LEU A 111 -13.32 5.08 8.79
CA LEU A 111 -12.82 5.97 9.86
C LEU A 111 -13.96 6.67 10.62
N ASP A 112 -15.13 6.87 10.00
CA ASP A 112 -16.30 7.48 10.63
C ASP A 112 -16.94 6.56 11.69
N ALA A 113 -16.75 5.24 11.59
CA ALA A 113 -17.26 4.25 12.55
C ALA A 113 -16.38 4.13 13.81
N LEU A 114 -15.07 4.41 13.69
CA LEU A 114 -14.08 4.33 14.77
C LEU A 114 -14.27 5.39 15.88
N GLY A 115 -15.05 6.45 15.63
CA GLY A 115 -15.33 7.53 16.59
C GLY A 115 -16.60 7.34 17.44
N SER A 116 -17.32 6.23 17.29
CA SER A 116 -18.57 5.98 18.01
C SER A 116 -18.32 5.68 19.51
N PRO A 117 -19.03 6.35 20.44
CA PRO A 117 -18.85 6.19 21.88
C PRO A 117 -19.28 4.82 22.45
N ASP A 118 -19.89 3.94 21.66
CA ASP A 118 -20.29 2.60 22.08
C ASP A 118 -19.18 1.53 21.88
N SER A 119 -17.96 1.92 21.49
CA SER A 119 -16.89 1.01 21.03
C SER A 119 -15.67 0.92 21.96
N ASP A 120 -15.85 0.97 23.29
CA ASP A 120 -14.73 0.96 24.27
C ASP A 120 -13.74 -0.22 24.07
N ASN A 121 -14.17 -1.34 23.47
CA ASN A 121 -13.29 -2.46 23.09
C ASN A 121 -13.09 -2.64 21.57
N GLY A 122 -13.84 -1.94 20.73
CA GLY A 122 -13.86 -2.16 19.28
C GLY A 122 -12.52 -1.80 18.62
N VAL A 123 -11.89 -0.70 19.04
CA VAL A 123 -10.58 -0.28 18.51
C VAL A 123 -9.49 -1.31 18.83
N VAL A 124 -9.49 -1.88 20.04
CA VAL A 124 -8.49 -2.88 20.45
C VAL A 124 -8.68 -4.16 19.65
N GLU A 125 -9.92 -4.64 19.51
CA GLU A 125 -10.21 -5.83 18.69
C GLU A 125 -9.83 -5.62 17.22
N LEU A 126 -10.03 -4.42 16.66
CA LEU A 126 -9.60 -4.09 15.30
C LEU A 126 -8.07 -4.09 15.15
N ILE A 127 -7.34 -3.61 16.17
CA ILE A 127 -5.87 -3.68 16.19
C ILE A 127 -5.41 -5.13 16.20
N ASP A 128 -6.01 -5.99 17.04
CA ASP A 128 -5.64 -7.41 17.12
C ASP A 128 -5.87 -8.11 15.76
N VAL A 129 -7.03 -7.90 15.14
CA VAL A 129 -7.32 -8.42 13.79
C VAL A 129 -6.28 -7.92 12.79
N TYR A 130 -5.91 -6.64 12.84
CA TYR A 130 -4.91 -6.07 11.94
C TYR A 130 -3.51 -6.68 12.15
N LEU A 131 -3.08 -6.88 13.40
CA LEU A 131 -1.81 -7.52 13.73
C LEU A 131 -1.76 -8.97 13.23
N ASP A 132 -2.82 -9.75 13.44
CA ASP A 132 -2.92 -11.12 12.93
C ASP A 132 -2.77 -11.17 11.41
N LYS A 133 -3.35 -10.20 10.69
CA LYS A 133 -3.27 -10.10 9.22
C LYS A 133 -1.87 -9.70 8.76
N LEU A 134 -1.21 -8.79 9.49
CA LEU A 134 0.18 -8.44 9.23
C LEU A 134 1.11 -9.64 9.41
N GLU A 135 0.90 -10.43 10.47
CA GLU A 135 1.70 -11.64 10.74
C GLU A 135 1.45 -12.74 9.71
N ALA A 136 0.21 -12.91 9.26
CA ALA A 136 -0.15 -13.87 8.22
C ALA A 136 0.25 -13.44 6.80
N SER A 137 0.63 -12.17 6.60
CA SER A 137 0.97 -11.64 5.28
C SER A 137 2.16 -12.38 4.65
N SER A 138 2.03 -12.71 3.36
CA SER A 138 3.09 -13.37 2.60
C SER A 138 4.34 -12.50 2.52
N ASN A 139 5.52 -13.09 2.63
CA ASN A 139 6.80 -12.40 2.36
C ASN A 139 7.09 -12.20 0.87
N ILE A 140 6.22 -12.71 -0.02
CA ILE A 140 6.32 -12.52 -1.47
C ILE A 140 5.37 -11.39 -1.86
N PRO A 141 5.85 -10.33 -2.52
CA PRO A 141 5.00 -9.21 -2.89
C PRO A 141 3.97 -9.60 -3.94
N ASP A 142 2.78 -9.02 -3.82
CA ASP A 142 1.69 -9.15 -4.77
C ASP A 142 1.80 -8.16 -5.92
N LEU A 143 2.27 -6.95 -5.62
CA LEU A 143 2.60 -5.91 -6.59
C LEU A 143 4.02 -5.41 -6.30
N VAL A 144 4.71 -4.96 -7.33
CA VAL A 144 6.01 -4.30 -7.18
C VAL A 144 5.99 -3.01 -7.97
N LEU A 145 6.30 -1.87 -7.34
CA LEU A 145 6.52 -0.62 -8.03
C LEU A 145 8.01 -0.33 -8.09
N ILE A 146 8.49 0.05 -9.27
CA ILE A 146 9.87 0.47 -9.48
C ILE A 146 9.84 1.84 -10.16
N GLY A 147 10.66 2.76 -9.67
CA GLY A 147 10.76 4.09 -10.26
C GLY A 147 12.12 4.71 -10.00
N LYS A 148 12.59 5.55 -10.93
CA LYS A 148 13.88 6.21 -10.80
C LYS A 148 13.76 7.40 -9.85
N ILE A 149 14.74 7.56 -8.94
CA ILE A 149 14.81 8.75 -8.10
C ILE A 149 15.20 9.97 -8.96
N PRO A 150 14.40 11.06 -8.98
CA PRO A 150 14.70 12.24 -9.76
C PRO A 150 16.05 12.86 -9.43
N ASP A 151 16.64 13.54 -10.41
CA ASP A 151 17.88 14.28 -10.18
C ASP A 151 17.66 15.46 -9.23
N GLY A 152 18.63 15.67 -8.33
CA GLY A 152 18.53 16.66 -7.26
C GLY A 152 17.84 16.18 -5.99
N CYS A 153 17.24 14.98 -5.97
CA CYS A 153 16.78 14.32 -4.75
C CYS A 153 17.91 13.49 -4.10
N PRO A 154 17.84 13.21 -2.77
CA PRO A 154 18.71 12.24 -2.13
C PRO A 154 18.60 10.88 -2.85
N LYS A 155 19.73 10.36 -3.33
CA LYS A 155 19.78 9.08 -4.08
C LYS A 155 19.54 7.86 -3.18
N THR A 156 19.64 8.04 -1.87
CA THR A 156 19.32 7.04 -0.86
C THR A 156 18.15 7.54 -0.02
N ILE A 157 17.20 6.65 0.23
CA ILE A 157 16.09 6.85 1.15
C ILE A 157 16.18 5.82 2.26
N ASP A 158 15.63 6.17 3.43
CA ASP A 158 15.51 5.21 4.51
C ASP A 158 14.52 4.10 4.12
N THR A 159 14.88 2.86 4.41
CA THR A 159 13.94 1.74 4.28
C THR A 159 12.76 1.98 5.19
N THR A 160 11.56 1.98 4.62
CA THR A 160 10.35 2.34 5.35
C THR A 160 9.23 1.33 5.11
N THR A 161 8.47 1.03 6.15
CA THR A 161 7.25 0.19 6.06
C THR A 161 6.02 1.05 6.27
N GLY A 162 4.96 0.77 5.54
CA GLY A 162 3.72 1.52 5.64
C GLY A 162 2.52 0.71 5.23
N ILE A 163 1.41 1.43 5.09
CA ILE A 163 0.14 0.86 4.65
C ILE A 163 -0.39 1.71 3.51
N LEU A 164 -0.90 1.06 2.47
CA LEU A 164 -1.47 1.72 1.30
C LEU A 164 -2.72 1.00 0.84
N LEU A 165 -3.74 1.78 0.51
CA LEU A 165 -5.01 1.32 0.01
C LEU A 165 -5.22 1.82 -1.43
N PHE A 166 -5.54 0.92 -2.35
CA PHE A 166 -6.02 1.32 -3.68
C PHE A 166 -7.54 1.49 -3.65
N LYS A 167 -8.01 2.55 -4.29
CA LYS A 167 -9.42 2.86 -4.50
C LYS A 167 -9.68 3.23 -5.95
N GLU A 168 -10.89 2.97 -6.42
CA GLU A 168 -11.40 3.54 -7.67
C GLU A 168 -12.08 4.89 -7.37
N LEU A 169 -11.76 5.90 -8.17
CA LEU A 169 -12.36 7.23 -8.11
C LEU A 169 -13.63 7.25 -8.98
N GLU A 170 -14.73 7.80 -8.43
CA GLU A 170 -16.00 8.04 -9.14
C GLU A 170 -15.91 9.16 -10.17
#